data_AF-A0A655XR56-F1
#
_entry.id   AF-A0A655XR56-F1
#
_cell.length_a   1.000
_cell.length_b   1.000
_cell.length_c   1.000
_cell.angle_alpha   90.00
_cell.angle_beta   90.00
_cell.angle_gamma   90.00
#
_symmetry.space_group_name_H-M   'P 1'
#
loop_
_entity.id
_entity.type
_entity.pdbx_description
1 polymer ?
#
loop_
_entity_poly.entity_id
_entity_poly.type
_entity_poly.pdbx_seq_one_letter_code
_entity_poly.pdbx_strand_id
1 'polypeptide(L)'
;MKPSNKESVQDTVARLRANRNQQQPKVGKNATHSIKEQTPLDTPTRSKASKNAKAVSAAERKTEANKIIKHLLLGELTQGQALKSLRINILGLKQDVFARLVDVSRKTLSDIENDRGSYNTEILNKVFKPFSLKIGLLPSSPDALKSLLMDGEDG
;
A
#
# COMPACT_ATOMS: atom_id res chain seq x y z
N MET A 1 -52.07 13.18 -12.89
CA MET A 1 -50.58 13.23 -12.83
C MET A 1 -50.13 12.06 -11.98
N LYS A 2 -49.32 11.06 -12.38
CA LYS A 2 -48.24 10.90 -13.38
C LYS A 2 -48.30 9.47 -13.98
N PRO A 3 -47.79 9.18 -15.19
CA PRO A 3 -47.62 7.81 -15.65
C PRO A 3 -46.33 7.19 -15.08
N SER A 4 -46.44 5.94 -14.62
CA SER A 4 -45.33 5.10 -14.13
C SER A 4 -44.72 4.36 -15.33
N ASN A 5 -43.56 4.82 -15.78
CA ASN A 5 -42.83 4.19 -16.89
C ASN A 5 -41.91 3.10 -16.31
N LYS A 6 -42.36 1.84 -16.31
CA LYS A 6 -41.50 0.68 -15.99
C LYS A 6 -41.02 0.07 -17.31
N GLU A 7 -39.88 0.56 -17.80
CA GLU A 7 -39.19 -0.10 -18.91
C GLU A 7 -38.74 -1.49 -18.45
N SER A 8 -39.10 -2.53 -19.20
CA SER A 8 -38.74 -3.91 -18.89
C SER A 8 -37.26 -4.13 -19.20
N VAL A 9 -36.58 -4.95 -18.40
CA VAL A 9 -35.16 -5.30 -18.60
C VAL A 9 -34.91 -5.87 -20.02
N GLN A 10 -35.93 -6.49 -20.62
CA GLN A 10 -35.87 -6.99 -22.00
C GLN A 10 -35.77 -5.89 -23.06
N ASP A 11 -36.43 -4.75 -22.86
CA ASP A 11 -36.37 -3.59 -23.77
C ASP A 11 -35.00 -2.91 -23.73
N THR A 12 -34.39 -2.82 -22.54
CA THR A 12 -33.04 -2.26 -22.38
C THR A 12 -31.98 -3.11 -23.09
N VAL A 13 -32.10 -4.44 -23.01
CA VAL A 13 -31.16 -5.37 -23.69
C VAL A 13 -31.33 -5.32 -25.22
N ALA A 14 -32.56 -5.18 -25.71
CA ALA A 14 -32.82 -5.01 -27.14
C ALA A 14 -32.17 -3.73 -27.69
N ARG A 15 -32.26 -2.60 -26.95
CA ARG A 15 -31.62 -1.33 -27.31
C ARG A 15 -30.10 -1.41 -27.33
N LEU A 16 -29.47 -2.04 -26.34
CA LEU A 16 -28.00 -2.21 -26.32
C LEU A 16 -27.48 -3.08 -27.49
N ARG A 17 -28.26 -4.09 -27.93
CA ARG A 17 -27.89 -4.92 -29.08
C ARG A 17 -28.01 -4.16 -30.41
N ALA A 18 -29.03 -3.32 -30.56
CA ALA A 18 -29.23 -2.51 -31.76
C ALA A 18 -28.10 -1.47 -31.96
N ASN A 19 -27.65 -0.81 -30.89
CA ASN A 19 -26.58 0.19 -30.98
C ASN A 19 -25.19 -0.41 -31.27
N ARG A 20 -24.95 -1.66 -30.85
CA ARG A 20 -23.65 -2.34 -31.07
C ARG A 20 -23.41 -2.71 -32.53
N ASN A 21 -24.47 -2.84 -33.34
CA ASN A 21 -24.38 -3.20 -34.75
C ASN A 21 -24.18 -1.99 -35.69
N GLN A 22 -24.21 -0.75 -35.19
CA GLN A 22 -23.97 0.47 -35.98
C GLN A 22 -22.58 1.08 -35.78
N GLN A 23 -21.78 0.60 -34.83
CA GLN A 23 -20.41 1.08 -34.60
C GLN A 23 -19.39 -0.06 -34.74
N GLN A 24 -19.17 -0.46 -35.99
CA GLN A 24 -17.92 -1.10 -36.42
C GLN A 24 -17.38 -0.38 -37.67
N PRO A 25 -16.24 0.34 -37.60
CA PRO A 25 -15.46 0.63 -38.78
C PRO A 25 -14.51 -0.53 -39.07
N LYS A 26 -14.45 -0.84 -40.36
CA LYS A 26 -13.93 -2.06 -40.96
C LYS A 26 -12.42 -2.02 -41.16
N VAL A 27 -11.82 -3.20 -41.01
CA VAL A 27 -10.48 -3.58 -41.50
C VAL A 27 -10.44 -3.39 -43.03
N GLY A 28 -9.49 -2.56 -43.50
CA GLY A 28 -9.11 -2.46 -44.91
C GLY A 28 -7.69 -3.01 -45.10
N LYS A 29 -7.57 -4.13 -45.80
CA LYS A 29 -6.32 -4.64 -46.39
C LYS A 29 -6.13 -3.94 -47.74
N ASN A 30 -4.90 -3.57 -48.08
CA ASN A 30 -4.33 -3.69 -49.42
C ASN A 30 -2.81 -3.46 -49.39
N ALA A 31 -2.12 -4.30 -50.14
CA ALA A 31 -0.67 -4.47 -50.18
C ALA A 31 0.04 -3.46 -51.12
N THR A 32 1.36 -3.35 -50.94
CA THR A 32 2.40 -3.65 -51.97
C THR A 32 3.50 -2.57 -52.13
N HIS A 33 4.75 -3.01 -51.88
CA HIS A 33 6.10 -2.56 -52.32
C HIS A 33 6.55 -1.09 -52.08
N SER A 34 7.54 -0.82 -51.21
CA SER A 34 9.00 -1.05 -51.28
C SER A 34 9.76 0.06 -52.02
N ILE A 35 10.62 0.82 -51.30
CA ILE A 35 11.94 1.35 -51.74
C ILE A 35 12.73 1.87 -50.51
N LYS A 36 13.87 1.20 -50.27
CA LYS A 36 15.23 1.61 -49.85
C LYS A 36 15.55 2.71 -48.81
N GLU A 37 16.44 2.26 -47.90
CA GLU A 37 17.74 2.84 -47.46
C GLU A 37 17.82 3.91 -46.35
N GLN A 38 18.41 3.45 -45.22
CA GLN A 38 19.51 4.04 -44.42
C GLN A 38 19.26 5.30 -43.57
N THR A 39 19.22 5.13 -42.24
CA THR A 39 20.30 5.45 -41.28
C THR A 39 19.82 5.28 -39.82
N PRO A 40 20.70 4.86 -38.86
CA PRO A 40 20.34 4.64 -37.46
C PRO A 40 20.66 5.87 -36.62
N LEU A 41 19.75 6.31 -35.74
CA LEU A 41 20.06 7.15 -34.56
C LEU A 41 18.83 7.29 -33.66
N ASP A 42 19.11 7.39 -32.37
CA ASP A 42 18.28 7.90 -31.28
C ASP A 42 17.26 6.96 -30.60
N THR A 43 17.81 6.17 -29.67
CA THR A 43 17.17 5.96 -28.37
C THR A 43 16.81 7.29 -27.70
N PRO A 44 15.60 7.47 -27.18
CA PRO A 44 15.37 8.32 -26.03
C PRO A 44 15.16 7.42 -24.81
N THR A 45 16.27 7.20 -24.11
CA THR A 45 16.34 6.86 -22.69
C THR A 45 15.41 7.81 -21.94
N ARG A 46 14.19 7.36 -21.58
CA ARG A 46 13.34 8.11 -20.65
C ARG A 46 13.87 7.91 -19.24
N SER A 47 14.99 8.58 -19.00
CA SER A 47 15.47 8.94 -17.69
C SER A 47 14.40 9.80 -16.99
N LYS A 48 13.98 9.33 -15.82
CA LYS A 48 13.77 10.09 -14.57
C LYS A 48 13.19 9.12 -13.54
N ALA A 49 14.00 8.13 -13.13
CA ALA A 49 13.87 7.58 -11.79
C ALA A 49 14.08 8.77 -10.85
N SER A 50 13.04 9.10 -10.07
CA SER A 50 13.05 10.20 -9.13
C SER A 50 14.25 10.06 -8.20
N LYS A 51 15.16 11.03 -8.23
CA LYS A 51 16.29 11.17 -7.31
C LYS A 51 15.74 11.49 -5.92
N ASN A 52 15.24 10.49 -5.20
CA ASN A 52 15.03 10.60 -3.76
C ASN A 52 14.87 9.28 -2.99
N ALA A 53 15.11 8.14 -3.62
CA ALA A 53 15.30 6.91 -2.85
C ALA A 53 16.68 7.00 -2.21
N LYS A 54 16.77 7.54 -0.98
CA LYS A 54 17.90 7.19 -0.11
C LYS A 54 17.93 5.67 -0.10
N ALA A 55 18.95 5.07 -0.71
CA ALA A 55 19.23 3.66 -0.58
C ALA A 55 19.73 3.46 0.86
N VAL A 56 18.83 3.59 1.83
CA VAL A 56 19.09 3.34 3.24
C VAL A 56 19.63 1.93 3.31
N SER A 57 20.88 1.79 3.74
CA SER A 57 21.55 0.49 3.77
C SER A 57 20.73 -0.48 4.63
N ALA A 58 20.85 -1.79 4.38
CA ALA A 58 20.11 -2.77 5.18
C ALA A 58 20.39 -2.62 6.69
N ALA A 59 21.60 -2.21 7.06
CA ALA A 59 21.99 -1.89 8.43
C ALA A 59 21.24 -0.66 8.97
N GLU A 60 21.19 0.44 8.22
CA GLU A 60 20.45 1.65 8.62
C GLU A 60 18.94 1.43 8.77
N ARG A 61 18.34 0.55 7.96
CA ARG A 61 16.92 0.18 8.14
C ARG A 61 16.70 -0.58 9.44
N LYS A 62 17.62 -1.47 9.80
CA LYS A 62 17.53 -2.22 11.06
C LYS A 62 17.66 -1.30 12.27
N THR A 63 18.58 -0.34 12.24
CA THR A 63 18.77 0.61 13.34
C THR A 63 17.55 1.53 13.49
N GLU A 64 17.00 2.04 12.40
CA GLU A 64 15.79 2.87 12.42
C GLU A 64 14.56 2.08 12.93
N ALA A 65 14.39 0.83 12.50
CA ALA A 65 13.31 -0.02 12.98
C ALA A 65 13.42 -0.27 14.49
N ASN A 66 14.62 -0.59 14.98
CA ASN A 66 14.88 -0.79 16.40
C ASN A 66 14.59 0.47 17.22
N LYS A 67 14.92 1.65 16.69
CA LYS A 67 14.61 2.93 17.33
C LYS A 67 13.10 3.11 17.47
N ILE A 68 12.33 2.89 16.40
CA ILE A 68 10.86 3.00 16.43
C ILE A 68 10.27 2.01 17.44
N ILE A 69 10.75 0.76 17.46
CA ILE A 69 10.31 -0.26 18.41
C ILE A 69 10.60 0.17 19.84
N LYS A 70 11.80 0.70 20.12
CA LYS A 70 12.16 1.20 21.45
C LYS A 70 11.22 2.32 21.91
N HIS A 71 10.94 3.29 21.04
CA HIS A 71 10.00 4.37 21.35
C HIS A 71 8.58 3.85 21.60
N LEU A 72 8.12 2.86 20.84
CA LEU A 72 6.83 2.20 21.08
C LEU A 72 6.80 1.50 22.45
N LEU A 73 7.85 0.73 22.77
CA LEU A 73 7.95 -0.03 24.03
C LEU A 73 8.02 0.88 25.26
N LEU A 74 8.68 2.05 25.15
CA LEU A 74 8.76 3.04 26.21
C LEU A 74 7.51 3.93 26.33
N GLY A 75 6.51 3.74 25.46
CA GLY A 75 5.29 4.54 25.43
C GLY A 75 5.44 5.94 24.84
N GLU A 76 6.57 6.22 24.17
CA GLU A 76 6.83 7.50 23.51
C GLU A 76 6.12 7.61 22.15
N LEU A 77 5.80 6.47 21.54
CA LEU A 77 4.96 6.39 20.35
C LEU A 77 3.73 5.53 20.63
N THR A 78 2.60 5.93 20.07
CA THR A 78 1.42 5.06 20.00
C THR A 78 1.65 3.93 18.99
N GLN A 79 0.81 2.89 19.06
CA GLN A 79 0.84 1.80 18.07
C GLN A 79 0.60 2.33 16.65
N GLY A 80 -0.33 3.27 16.46
CA GLY A 80 -0.62 3.87 15.16
C GLY A 80 0.57 4.66 14.60
N GLN A 81 1.20 5.48 15.44
CA GLN A 81 2.38 6.27 15.06
C GLN A 81 3.58 5.38 14.74
N ALA A 82 3.81 4.33 15.52
CA ALA A 82 4.86 3.35 15.25
C ALA A 82 4.61 2.63 13.92
N LEU A 83 3.38 2.17 13.66
CA LEU A 83 3.01 1.52 12.40
C LEU A 83 3.25 2.44 11.19
N LYS A 84 2.83 3.71 11.29
CA LYS A 84 3.04 4.72 10.25
C LYS A 84 4.52 4.96 9.98
N SER A 85 5.33 5.05 11.05
CA SER A 85 6.77 5.25 10.96
C SER A 85 7.47 4.05 10.33
N LEU A 86 7.11 2.83 10.74
CA LEU A 86 7.61 1.59 10.14
C LEU A 86 7.26 1.50 8.65
N ARG A 87 6.02 1.81 8.27
CA ARG A 87 5.61 1.79 6.86
C ARG A 87 6.41 2.78 6.00
N ILE A 88 6.60 4.02 6.48
CA ILE A 88 7.24 5.08 5.70
C ILE A 88 8.75 4.93 5.71
N ASN A 89 9.36 4.80 6.90
CA ASN A 89 10.82 4.89 7.05
C ASN A 89 11.52 3.56 6.70
N ILE A 90 10.85 2.42 6.89
CA ILE A 90 11.46 1.10 6.66
C ILE A 90 11.08 0.52 5.30
N LEU A 91 9.79 0.58 4.94
CA LEU A 91 9.30 0.01 3.68
C LEU A 91 9.18 1.05 2.55
N GLY A 92 9.10 2.35 2.87
CA GLY A 92 8.91 3.39 1.84
C GLY A 92 7.58 3.29 1.10
N LEU A 93 6.58 2.61 1.67
CA LEU A 93 5.33 2.30 0.98
C LEU A 93 4.26 3.36 1.22
N LYS A 94 3.50 3.67 0.16
CA LYS A 94 2.25 4.43 0.28
C LYS A 94 1.20 3.61 1.04
N GLN A 95 0.29 4.31 1.68
CA GLN A 95 -0.72 3.71 2.55
C GLN A 95 -1.61 2.68 1.84
N ASP A 96 -2.02 2.90 0.58
CA ASP A 96 -2.79 1.89 -0.17
C ASP A 96 -1.99 0.64 -0.50
N VAL A 97 -0.72 0.79 -0.83
CA VAL A 97 0.15 -0.35 -1.19
C VAL A 97 0.31 -1.22 0.04
N PHE A 98 0.57 -0.61 1.19
CA PHE A 98 0.70 -1.32 2.45
C PHE A 98 -0.63 -1.96 2.90
N ALA A 99 -1.76 -1.26 2.77
CA ALA A 99 -3.08 -1.80 3.12
C ALA A 99 -3.40 -3.08 2.33
N ARG A 100 -3.07 -3.11 1.03
CA ARG A 100 -3.19 -4.32 0.21
C ARG A 100 -2.23 -5.43 0.64
N LEU A 101 -0.99 -5.08 0.99
CA LEU A 101 0.02 -6.04 1.44
C LEU A 101 -0.41 -6.79 2.71
N VAL A 102 -0.99 -6.06 3.67
CA VAL A 102 -1.47 -6.62 4.95
C VAL A 102 -2.94 -7.00 4.92
N ASP A 103 -3.58 -6.96 3.75
CA ASP A 103 -4.98 -7.34 3.51
C ASP A 103 -5.97 -6.67 4.49
N VAL A 104 -5.91 -5.35 4.58
CA VAL A 104 -6.88 -4.52 5.31
C VAL A 104 -7.40 -3.40 4.43
N SER A 105 -8.55 -2.83 4.76
CA SER A 105 -9.04 -1.66 4.03
C SER A 105 -8.11 -0.46 4.24
N ARG A 106 -7.96 0.40 3.22
CA ARG A 106 -7.19 1.65 3.36
C ARG A 106 -7.73 2.52 4.50
N LYS A 107 -9.06 2.55 4.69
CA LYS A 107 -9.70 3.28 5.79
C LYS A 107 -9.31 2.71 7.15
N THR A 108 -9.34 1.39 7.31
CA THR A 108 -8.89 0.69 8.52
C THR A 108 -7.44 1.04 8.84
N LEU A 109 -6.53 0.91 7.87
CA LEU A 109 -5.12 1.29 8.07
C LEU A 109 -4.97 2.76 8.44
N SER A 110 -5.69 3.65 7.76
CA SER A 110 -5.64 5.09 8.05
C SER A 110 -6.15 5.40 9.46
N ASP A 111 -7.21 4.74 9.90
CA ASP A 111 -7.75 4.98 11.22
C ASP A 111 -6.80 4.43 12.30
N ILE A 112 -6.17 3.26 12.10
CA ILE A 112 -5.08 2.75 12.96
C ILE A 112 -3.92 3.74 13.03
N GLU A 113 -3.39 4.20 11.88
CA GLU A 113 -2.22 5.09 11.81
C GLU A 113 -2.42 6.48 12.42
N ASN A 114 -3.69 6.89 12.63
CA ASN A 114 -4.04 8.15 13.26
C ASN A 114 -4.66 7.94 14.65
N ASP A 115 -4.49 6.73 15.24
CA ASP A 115 -5.00 6.38 16.56
C ASP A 115 -6.51 6.62 16.73
N ARG A 116 -7.27 6.39 15.63
CA ARG A 116 -8.72 6.56 15.61
C ARG A 116 -9.41 5.21 15.72
N GLY A 117 -10.15 5.02 16.82
CA GLY A 117 -10.96 3.83 17.05
C GLY A 117 -10.23 2.71 17.81
N SER A 118 -10.98 1.69 18.19
CA SER A 118 -10.47 0.53 18.92
C SER A 118 -10.37 -0.67 17.99
N TYR A 119 -9.15 -1.17 17.77
CA TYR A 119 -8.89 -2.32 16.92
C TYR A 119 -8.62 -3.56 17.76
N ASN A 120 -9.13 -4.70 17.30
CA ASN A 120 -8.83 -5.97 17.95
C ASN A 120 -7.35 -6.35 17.71
N THR A 121 -6.83 -7.24 18.57
CA THR A 121 -5.46 -7.71 18.51
C THR A 121 -5.15 -8.47 17.21
N GLU A 122 -6.15 -9.07 16.58
CA GLU A 122 -6.00 -9.78 15.29
C GLU A 122 -5.61 -8.83 14.16
N ILE A 123 -6.34 -7.71 13.99
CA ILE A 123 -6.02 -6.69 12.98
C ILE A 123 -4.65 -6.09 13.26
N LEU A 124 -4.34 -5.79 14.52
CA LEU A 124 -3.03 -5.25 14.89
C LEU A 124 -1.91 -6.25 14.56
N ASN A 125 -2.06 -7.53 14.92
CA ASN A 125 -1.10 -8.57 14.56
C ASN A 125 -0.93 -8.67 13.04
N LYS A 126 -2.01 -8.51 12.26
CA LYS A 126 -1.97 -8.55 10.80
C LYS A 126 -1.12 -7.41 10.22
N VAL A 127 -1.33 -6.17 10.68
CA VAL A 127 -0.59 -4.99 10.17
C VAL A 127 0.87 -4.94 10.64
N PHE A 128 1.20 -5.56 11.78
CA PHE A 128 2.56 -5.64 12.29
C PHE A 128 3.36 -6.86 11.80
N LYS A 129 2.70 -7.87 11.24
CA LYS A 129 3.33 -9.08 10.69
C LYS A 129 4.49 -8.83 9.71
N PRO A 130 4.44 -7.86 8.78
CA PRO A 130 5.57 -7.60 7.86
C PRO A 130 6.86 -7.16 8.54
N PHE A 131 6.78 -6.70 9.80
CA PHE A 131 7.92 -6.26 10.60
C PHE A 131 8.39 -7.34 11.59
N SER A 132 7.83 -8.55 11.52
CA SER A 132 8.04 -9.62 12.50
C SER A 132 7.68 -9.20 13.93
N LEU A 133 6.69 -8.30 14.07
CA LEU A 133 6.19 -7.82 15.35
C LEU A 133 4.82 -8.43 15.65
N LYS A 134 4.55 -8.68 16.94
CA LYS A 134 3.27 -9.15 17.46
C LYS A 134 2.84 -8.29 18.65
N ILE A 135 1.54 -8.14 18.84
CA ILE A 135 0.97 -7.47 20.01
C ILE A 135 1.07 -8.39 21.22
N GLY A 136 1.42 -7.82 22.38
CA GLY A 136 1.52 -8.51 23.65
C GLY A 136 1.36 -7.56 24.83
N LEU A 137 1.33 -8.12 26.04
CA LEU A 137 1.30 -7.35 27.28
C LEU A 137 2.72 -6.91 27.63
N LEU A 138 2.84 -5.70 28.15
CA LEU A 138 4.06 -5.13 28.69
C LEU A 138 3.76 -4.55 30.08
N PRO A 139 4.76 -4.40 30.94
CA PRO A 139 4.63 -3.62 32.16
C PRO A 139 4.08 -2.22 31.84
N SER A 140 3.16 -1.73 32.67
CA SER A 140 2.56 -0.41 32.48
C SER A 140 3.53 0.73 32.76
N SER A 141 4.59 0.50 33.53
CA SER A 141 5.66 1.46 33.77
C SER A 141 6.86 1.18 32.87
N PRO A 142 7.39 2.20 32.17
CA PRO A 142 8.61 2.07 31.38
C PRO A 142 9.80 1.60 32.22
N ASP A 143 9.87 1.97 33.49
CA ASP A 143 10.98 1.59 34.36
C ASP A 143 10.94 0.11 34.76
N ALA A 144 9.75 -0.47 34.97
CA ALA A 144 9.64 -1.92 35.17
C ALA A 144 10.02 -2.70 33.91
N LEU A 145 9.70 -2.16 32.72
CA LEU A 145 10.16 -2.73 31.46
C LEU A 145 11.69 -2.65 31.34
N LYS A 146 12.31 -1.50 31.66
CA LYS A 146 13.77 -1.36 31.63
C LYS A 146 14.47 -2.32 32.57
N SER A 147 14.02 -2.45 33.82
CA SER A 147 14.55 -3.41 34.79
C SER A 147 14.54 -4.82 34.19
N LEU A 148 13.37 -5.26 33.71
CA LEU A 148 13.22 -6.60 33.12
C LEU A 148 14.16 -6.87 31.93
N LEU A 149 14.50 -5.85 31.14
CA LEU A 149 15.41 -5.99 30.00
C LEU A 149 16.89 -5.89 30.38
N MET A 150 17.23 -5.18 31.46
CA MET A 150 18.62 -4.94 31.88
C MET A 150 19.12 -5.93 32.94
N ASP A 151 18.22 -6.55 33.70
CA ASP A 151 18.55 -7.52 34.77
C ASP A 151 19.03 -8.88 34.24
N GLY A 152 19.21 -9.03 32.91
CA GLY A 152 19.59 -10.28 32.25
C GLY A 152 21.00 -10.32 31.64
N GLU A 153 21.83 -9.28 31.82
CA GLU A 153 23.21 -9.24 31.29
C GLU A 153 24.29 -9.64 32.32
N ASP A 154 23.90 -10.03 33.53
CA ASP A 154 24.79 -10.61 34.55
C ASP A 154 24.69 -12.15 34.51
N GLY A 155 25.39 -12.78 33.55
CA GLY A 155 25.48 -14.24 33.42
C GLY A 155 26.67 -14.69 32.58
#